data_AF-A0A1V2PCW8-F1
#
_entry.id   AF-A0A1V2PCW8-F1
#
_cell.length_a   1.000
_cell.length_b   1.000
_cell.length_c   1.000
_cell.angle_alpha   90.00
_cell.angle_beta   90.00
_cell.angle_gamma   90.00
#
_symmetry.space_group_name_H-M   'P 1'
#
loop_
_entity.id
_entity.type
_entity.pdbx_description
1 polymer ?
#
loop_
_entity_poly.entity_id
_entity_poly.type
_entity_poly.pdbx_seq_one_letter_code
_entity_poly.pdbx_strand_id
1 'polypeptide(L)'
;MDVTVLGAVIGVLVVAGVVWGVVALVRRQQFIRSVRERGWTFVNSPDFTAIARLGNPPFGLGFRRDPDDQITGRTASGRPFQVIEYKSEHWKGWVGMVALSRRLPELWVTAPGIQPRHGVEATTMPSPVTLGPGWQIGALDPSYAAEVLTPQVCHQLNGMAGAHPALSLGIDSDQLTVLHPPRKEVDQLGPWLEQLAAVADAIDATGLDRWIQPEQPPRLTFYHHPDWYWVGVDDSLLEVTPANRSGHSHRTADVIRGRDGDGPPFVAFTHHWQTTRTESSTDSEGRTTTRTVTENHSEAILGFQLPVRMPELTVAGRGFGRGISFESEAFNERFKVTSPSTKFAYDVIHPRQMEFLIATSPAPFRIAGDWVWFAPGTHDPALVAHSSHFIRHFLAGIPRFVWRDLGMSDAPYPRLDPVAPGS
;
A
#
# COMPACT_ATOMS: atom_id res chain seq x y z
N MET A 1 -32.82 -37.09 10.39
CA MET A 1 -33.49 -35.79 10.58
C MET A 1 -34.66 -35.77 9.60
N ASP A 2 -35.89 -35.67 10.09
CA ASP A 2 -37.10 -35.81 9.28
C ASP A 2 -37.19 -34.70 8.23
N VAL A 3 -37.68 -35.01 7.01
CA VAL A 3 -37.77 -34.03 5.89
C VAL A 3 -38.64 -32.84 6.27
N THR A 4 -39.67 -33.05 7.07
CA THR A 4 -40.55 -32.03 7.66
C THR A 4 -39.82 -31.12 8.65
N VAL A 5 -38.93 -31.68 9.49
CA VAL A 5 -38.13 -30.91 10.45
C VAL A 5 -37.09 -30.05 9.73
N LEU A 6 -36.44 -30.58 8.68
CA LEU A 6 -35.51 -29.81 7.86
C LEU A 6 -36.22 -28.66 7.12
N GLY A 7 -37.40 -28.91 6.55
CA GLY A 7 -38.22 -27.89 5.89
C GLY A 7 -38.64 -26.76 6.84
N ALA A 8 -39.03 -27.10 8.07
CA ALA A 8 -39.39 -26.11 9.09
C ALA A 8 -38.19 -25.25 9.51
N VAL A 9 -37.01 -25.84 9.72
CA VAL A 9 -35.78 -25.10 10.06
C VAL A 9 -35.39 -24.14 8.93
N ILE A 10 -35.42 -24.59 7.68
CA ILE A 10 -35.15 -23.74 6.51
C ILE A 10 -36.16 -22.58 6.46
N GLY A 11 -37.45 -22.85 6.68
CA GLY A 11 -38.49 -21.82 6.71
C GLY A 11 -38.24 -20.75 7.77
N VAL A 12 -37.85 -21.14 8.99
CA VAL A 12 -37.53 -20.20 10.07
C VAL A 12 -36.30 -19.37 9.74
N LEU A 13 -35.24 -19.96 9.18
CA LEU A 13 -34.03 -19.24 8.79
C LEU A 13 -34.30 -18.22 7.68
N VAL A 14 -35.14 -18.57 6.70
CA VAL A 14 -35.56 -17.66 5.63
C VAL A 14 -36.34 -16.48 6.21
N VAL A 15 -37.33 -16.74 7.08
CA VAL A 15 -38.12 -15.66 7.71
C VAL A 15 -37.23 -14.77 8.58
N ALA A 16 -36.35 -15.35 9.39
CA ALA A 16 -35.41 -14.59 10.21
C ALA A 16 -34.48 -13.71 9.35
N GLY A 17 -33.97 -14.24 8.23
CA GLY A 17 -33.15 -13.51 7.28
C GLY A 17 -33.91 -12.34 6.63
N VAL A 18 -35.16 -12.55 6.21
CA VAL A 18 -36.02 -11.50 5.64
C VAL A 18 -36.31 -10.40 6.67
N VAL A 19 -36.72 -10.79 7.88
CA VAL A 19 -37.00 -9.83 8.98
C VAL A 19 -35.75 -9.01 9.29
N TRP A 20 -34.60 -9.66 9.42
CA TRP A 20 -33.33 -8.97 9.65
C TRP A 20 -32.98 -7.99 8.52
N GLY A 21 -33.15 -8.41 7.26
CA GLY A 21 -32.91 -7.55 6.09
C GLY A 21 -33.80 -6.31 6.08
N VAL A 22 -35.09 -6.45 6.39
CA VAL A 22 -36.02 -5.31 6.49
C VAL A 22 -35.63 -4.37 7.63
N VAL A 23 -35.31 -4.90 8.82
CA VAL A 23 -34.89 -4.08 9.97
C VAL A 23 -33.58 -3.33 9.66
N ALA A 24 -32.61 -3.98 9.03
CA ALA A 24 -31.35 -3.37 8.62
C ALA A 24 -31.59 -2.23 7.61
N LEU A 25 -32.46 -2.44 6.63
CA LEU A 25 -32.82 -1.42 5.64
C LEU A 25 -33.50 -0.20 6.27
N VAL A 26 -34.48 -0.42 7.16
CA VAL A 26 -35.19 0.68 7.85
C VAL A 26 -34.22 1.47 8.73
N ARG A 27 -33.38 0.80 9.52
CA ARG A 27 -32.35 1.46 10.34
C ARG A 27 -31.39 2.28 9.48
N ARG A 28 -30.97 1.75 8.34
CA ARG A 28 -30.09 2.45 7.39
C ARG A 28 -30.77 3.70 6.81
N GLN A 29 -32.04 3.62 6.43
CA GLN A 29 -32.78 4.78 5.93
C GLN A 29 -32.98 5.85 7.01
N GLN A 30 -33.29 5.47 8.24
CA GLN A 30 -33.39 6.39 9.38
C GLN A 30 -32.05 7.08 9.65
N PHE A 31 -30.95 6.31 9.63
CA PHE A 31 -29.61 6.85 9.77
C PHE A 31 -29.30 7.89 8.68
N ILE A 32 -29.47 7.54 7.40
CA ILE A 32 -29.23 8.45 6.27
C ILE A 32 -30.10 9.71 6.38
N ARG A 33 -31.36 9.56 6.79
CA ARG A 33 -32.26 10.69 7.01
C ARG A 33 -31.75 11.62 8.11
N SER A 34 -31.32 11.07 9.25
CA SER A 34 -30.79 11.86 10.37
C SER A 34 -29.48 12.60 10.04
N VAL A 35 -28.69 12.08 9.10
CA VAL A 35 -27.52 12.76 8.52
C VAL A 35 -27.99 13.95 7.67
N ARG A 36 -28.96 13.73 6.77
CA ARG A 36 -29.47 14.77 5.86
C ARG A 36 -30.21 15.90 6.58
N GLU A 37 -30.94 15.60 7.66
CA GLU A 37 -31.64 16.59 8.48
C GLU A 37 -30.68 17.59 9.15
N ARG A 38 -29.38 17.25 9.25
CA ARG A 38 -28.30 18.15 9.71
C ARG A 38 -27.63 18.94 8.59
N GLY A 39 -28.11 18.82 7.35
CA GLY A 39 -27.48 19.43 6.19
C GLY A 39 -26.20 18.74 5.73
N TRP A 40 -25.92 17.53 6.22
CA TRP A 40 -24.78 16.73 5.77
C TRP A 40 -25.15 15.82 4.61
N THR A 41 -24.14 15.42 3.84
CA THR A 41 -24.28 14.54 2.68
C THR A 41 -23.88 13.13 3.06
N PHE A 42 -24.63 12.14 2.57
CA PHE A 42 -24.30 10.72 2.68
C PHE A 42 -24.09 10.15 1.28
N VAL A 43 -22.93 9.57 1.03
CA VAL A 43 -22.56 8.94 -0.25
C VAL A 43 -22.46 7.43 -0.02
N ASN A 44 -23.23 6.67 -0.79
CA ASN A 44 -23.08 5.22 -0.88
C ASN A 44 -21.96 4.96 -1.89
N SER A 45 -20.91 4.25 -1.50
CA SER A 45 -19.79 3.88 -2.37
C SER A 45 -19.09 5.10 -2.99
N PRO A 46 -18.37 5.91 -2.19
CA PRO A 46 -17.60 7.03 -2.70
C PRO A 46 -16.51 6.52 -3.65
N ASP A 47 -16.15 7.36 -4.61
CA ASP A 47 -15.00 7.06 -5.46
C ASP A 47 -13.68 7.18 -4.68
N PHE A 48 -12.58 6.75 -5.30
CA PHE A 48 -11.27 6.79 -4.67
C PHE A 48 -10.79 8.21 -4.32
N THR A 49 -11.37 9.26 -4.93
CA THR A 49 -10.96 10.66 -4.66
C THR A 49 -11.21 11.05 -3.21
N ALA A 50 -12.17 10.39 -2.55
CA ALA A 50 -12.45 10.54 -1.12
C ALA A 50 -11.28 10.20 -0.20
N ILE A 51 -10.30 9.43 -0.70
CA ILE A 51 -9.10 9.01 0.04
C ILE A 51 -7.80 9.23 -0.75
N ALA A 52 -7.86 9.84 -1.94
CA ALA A 52 -6.72 9.94 -2.87
C ALA A 52 -5.59 10.86 -2.42
N ARG A 53 -5.70 11.50 -1.26
CA ARG A 53 -4.63 12.34 -0.68
C ARG A 53 -4.18 11.83 0.69
N LEU A 54 -4.72 10.69 1.11
CA LEU A 54 -4.43 10.06 2.39
C LEU A 54 -3.40 8.95 2.18
N GLY A 55 -2.21 9.14 2.74
CA GLY A 55 -1.09 8.21 2.63
C GLY A 55 -0.73 7.52 3.94
N ASN A 56 -1.30 7.96 5.08
CA ASN A 56 -0.90 7.51 6.41
C ASN A 56 -1.88 6.47 6.97
N PRO A 57 -1.41 5.45 7.73
CA PRO A 57 -2.25 4.41 8.32
C PRO A 57 -3.57 4.88 8.96
N PRO A 58 -4.71 4.26 8.61
CA PRO A 58 -4.85 2.97 7.91
C PRO A 58 -4.80 3.09 6.38
N PHE A 59 -4.70 4.31 5.84
CA PHE A 59 -4.50 4.54 4.42
C PHE A 59 -3.05 4.24 4.03
N GLY A 60 -2.76 4.20 2.73
CA GLY A 60 -1.42 3.92 2.22
C GLY A 60 -0.88 2.50 2.47
N LEU A 61 -1.60 1.64 3.21
CA LEU A 61 -1.22 0.26 3.49
C LEU A 61 -1.88 -0.71 2.51
N GLY A 62 -1.10 -1.68 2.02
CA GLY A 62 -1.58 -2.74 1.14
C GLY A 62 -2.05 -2.24 -0.24
N PHE A 63 -2.64 -3.14 -1.03
CA PHE A 63 -3.15 -2.81 -2.37
C PHE A 63 -4.66 -2.55 -2.35
N ARG A 64 -5.40 -3.23 -1.48
CA ARG A 64 -6.85 -3.09 -1.34
C ARG A 64 -7.18 -1.82 -0.56
N ARG A 65 -7.85 -0.90 -1.24
CA ARG A 65 -8.36 0.35 -0.67
C ARG A 65 -9.83 0.45 -1.03
N ASP A 66 -10.69 0.17 -0.06
CA ASP A 66 -12.13 0.00 -0.27
C ASP A 66 -12.89 1.00 0.60
N PRO A 67 -13.07 2.24 0.13
CA PRO A 67 -13.94 3.21 0.78
C PRO A 67 -15.42 2.86 0.47
N ASP A 68 -16.29 2.87 1.47
CA ASP A 68 -17.67 2.35 1.31
C ASP A 68 -18.78 3.36 1.66
N ASP A 69 -19.07 3.62 2.93
CA ASP A 69 -20.05 4.65 3.29
C ASP A 69 -19.31 5.93 3.68
N GLN A 70 -19.76 7.09 3.20
CA GLN A 70 -19.14 8.38 3.49
C GLN A 70 -20.18 9.41 3.94
N ILE A 71 -19.86 10.15 4.99
CA ILE A 71 -20.59 11.34 5.44
C ILE A 71 -19.67 12.54 5.21
N THR A 72 -20.17 13.59 4.57
CA THR A 72 -19.44 14.84 4.39
C THR A 72 -20.29 16.04 4.79
N GLY A 73 -19.64 17.11 5.24
CA GLY A 73 -20.34 18.32 5.65
C GLY A 73 -19.41 19.39 6.18
N ARG A 74 -19.99 20.30 6.95
CA ARG A 74 -19.26 21.31 7.72
C ARG A 74 -19.65 21.20 9.19
N THR A 75 -18.67 21.41 10.06
CA THR A 75 -18.90 21.65 11.49
C THR A 75 -19.68 22.96 11.67
N ALA A 76 -20.21 23.20 12.87
CA ALA A 76 -20.81 24.47 13.25
C ALA A 76 -19.79 25.62 13.17
N SER A 77 -18.50 25.35 13.42
CA SER A 77 -17.40 26.29 13.17
C SER A 77 -17.07 26.51 11.68
N GLY A 78 -17.77 25.82 10.77
CA GLY A 78 -17.64 25.98 9.31
C GLY A 78 -16.55 25.13 8.67
N ARG A 79 -15.84 24.32 9.45
CA ARG A 79 -14.71 23.50 9.00
C ARG A 79 -15.21 22.28 8.21
N PRO A 80 -14.69 22.01 7.01
CA PRO A 80 -15.03 20.81 6.26
C PRO A 80 -14.67 19.55 7.04
N PHE A 81 -15.54 18.55 7.01
CA PHE A 81 -15.27 17.25 7.59
C PHE A 81 -15.71 16.11 6.66
N GLN A 82 -15.13 14.94 6.90
CA GLN A 82 -15.54 13.67 6.30
C GLN A 82 -15.49 12.56 7.34
N VAL A 83 -16.44 11.64 7.29
CA VAL A 83 -16.43 10.40 8.09
C VAL A 83 -16.67 9.25 7.13
N ILE A 84 -15.72 8.33 7.01
CA ILE A 84 -15.73 7.30 5.96
C ILE A 84 -15.53 5.90 6.55
N GLU A 85 -16.29 4.92 6.06
CA GLU A 85 -15.96 3.51 6.24
C GLU A 85 -14.84 3.14 5.28
N TYR A 86 -13.79 2.54 5.82
CA TYR A 86 -12.62 2.15 5.05
C TYR A 86 -12.20 0.73 5.41
N LYS A 87 -11.82 -0.03 4.39
CA LYS A 87 -11.31 -1.38 4.51
C LYS A 87 -10.06 -1.57 3.65
N SER A 88 -9.07 -2.24 4.23
CA SER A 88 -7.89 -2.77 3.57
C SER A 88 -7.68 -4.24 3.96
N GLU A 89 -6.55 -4.83 3.56
CA GLU A 89 -6.10 -6.15 4.02
C GLU A 89 -5.81 -6.17 5.52
N HIS A 90 -5.38 -5.04 6.08
CA HIS A 90 -4.85 -4.94 7.43
C HIS A 90 -5.82 -4.28 8.43
N TRP A 91 -6.81 -3.55 7.93
CA TRP A 91 -7.68 -2.77 8.80
C TRP A 91 -9.09 -2.63 8.23
N LYS A 92 -10.09 -2.60 9.11
CA LYS A 92 -11.46 -2.24 8.77
C LYS A 92 -12.06 -1.38 9.87
N GLY A 93 -12.70 -0.27 9.49
CA GLY A 93 -13.39 0.57 10.44
C GLY A 93 -13.84 1.88 9.83
N TRP A 94 -14.15 2.83 10.71
CA TRP A 94 -14.53 4.18 10.32
C TRP A 94 -13.42 5.15 10.70
N VAL A 95 -13.17 6.12 9.83
CA VAL A 95 -12.21 7.21 10.03
C VAL A 95 -12.97 8.53 9.96
N GLY A 96 -12.87 9.34 11.01
CA GLY A 96 -13.36 10.71 11.01
C GLY A 96 -12.23 11.67 10.71
N MET A 97 -12.51 12.70 9.93
CA MET A 97 -11.54 13.64 9.40
C MET A 97 -12.11 15.05 9.44
N VAL A 98 -11.28 15.99 9.86
CA VAL A 98 -11.58 17.42 9.78
C VAL A 98 -10.40 18.08 9.08
N ALA A 99 -10.69 18.98 8.14
CA ALA A 99 -9.65 19.66 7.36
C ALA A 99 -8.80 20.58 8.25
N LEU A 100 -7.49 20.64 7.97
CA LEU A 100 -6.53 21.61 8.48
C LEU A 100 -6.36 22.74 7.44
N SER A 101 -5.85 23.90 7.85
CA SER A 101 -5.62 25.04 6.93
C SER A 101 -4.43 24.85 5.99
N ARG A 102 -3.58 23.85 6.26
CA ARG A 102 -2.31 23.60 5.60
C ARG A 102 -2.00 22.12 5.56
N ARG A 103 -1.23 21.72 4.55
CA ARG A 103 -0.69 20.36 4.40
C ARG A 103 0.53 20.22 5.28
N LEU A 104 0.49 19.31 6.24
CA LEU A 104 1.53 19.13 7.23
C LEU A 104 2.16 17.73 7.16
N PRO A 105 3.37 17.54 7.70
CA PRO A 105 3.98 16.23 7.87
C PRO A 105 3.16 15.32 8.78
N GLU A 106 3.46 14.03 8.69
CA GLU A 106 2.88 13.00 9.54
C GLU A 106 3.15 13.27 11.03
N LEU A 107 2.08 13.20 11.82
CA LEU A 107 2.11 13.13 13.28
C LEU A 107 1.08 12.10 13.73
N TRP A 108 1.44 11.26 14.69
CA TRP A 108 0.53 10.37 15.41
C TRP A 108 0.47 10.76 16.88
N VAL A 109 -0.74 10.76 17.42
CA VAL A 109 -0.97 10.95 18.85
C VAL A 109 -2.02 9.94 19.29
N THR A 110 -1.61 8.96 20.08
CA THR A 110 -2.50 7.91 20.58
C THR A 110 -2.57 7.97 22.11
N ALA A 111 -3.81 7.96 22.63
CA ALA A 111 -4.09 8.07 24.05
C ALA A 111 -3.54 6.87 24.84
N PRO A 112 -3.29 7.05 26.16
CA PRO A 112 -2.77 5.98 27.00
C PRO A 112 -3.63 4.71 26.99
N GLY A 113 -2.98 3.55 26.93
CA GLY A 113 -3.66 2.25 26.99
C GLY A 113 -4.27 1.76 25.67
N ILE A 114 -4.15 2.55 24.60
CA ILE A 114 -4.60 2.18 23.25
C ILE A 114 -3.42 1.60 22.47
N GLN A 115 -3.70 0.56 21.69
CA GLN A 115 -2.70 -0.01 20.79
C GLN A 115 -2.36 1.00 19.68
N PRO A 116 -1.07 1.15 19.30
CA PRO A 116 -0.70 1.94 18.14
C PRO A 116 -1.46 1.50 16.90
N ARG A 117 -1.67 2.44 15.96
CA ARG A 117 -2.25 2.10 14.65
C ARG A 117 -1.35 1.06 13.97
N HIS A 118 -1.97 0.03 13.41
CA HIS A 118 -1.25 -1.00 12.67
C HIS A 118 -0.48 -0.38 11.49
N GLY A 119 0.77 -0.80 11.30
CA GLY A 119 1.60 -0.39 10.16
C GLY A 119 2.22 1.00 10.25
N VAL A 120 2.14 1.67 11.41
CA VAL A 120 2.86 2.93 11.63
C VAL A 120 4.35 2.66 11.82
N GLU A 121 5.17 3.38 11.04
CA GLU A 121 6.64 3.29 11.06
C GLU A 121 7.28 4.62 11.53
N ALA A 122 6.46 5.54 12.04
CA ALA A 122 6.95 6.82 12.56
C ALA A 122 7.87 6.64 13.78
N THR A 123 8.86 7.54 13.92
CA THR A 123 9.79 7.54 15.05
C THR A 123 9.04 7.88 16.33
N THR A 124 9.09 6.98 17.33
CA THR A 124 8.44 7.20 18.63
C THR A 124 9.17 8.29 19.42
N MET A 125 8.40 9.16 20.08
CA MET A 125 8.91 10.31 20.82
C MET A 125 8.40 10.35 22.26
N PRO A 126 9.13 11.00 23.18
CA PRO A 126 8.65 11.21 24.54
C PRO A 126 7.39 12.10 24.54
N SER A 127 6.44 11.76 25.41
CA SER A 127 5.25 12.57 25.62
C SER A 127 5.62 13.92 26.24
N PRO A 128 5.14 15.06 25.71
CA PRO A 128 5.21 16.35 26.37
C PRO A 128 4.61 16.31 27.77
N VAL A 129 5.25 17.00 28.72
CA VAL A 129 4.76 17.09 30.11
C VAL A 129 3.32 17.61 30.17
N THR A 130 2.92 18.47 29.24
CA THR A 130 1.57 19.04 29.12
C THR A 130 0.50 18.03 28.70
N LEU A 131 0.84 17.00 27.93
CA LEU A 131 -0.06 15.88 27.63
C LEU A 131 -0.16 14.90 28.81
N GLY A 132 0.92 14.79 29.59
CA GLY A 132 1.03 13.85 30.68
C GLY A 132 1.57 12.49 30.23
N PRO A 133 1.72 11.55 31.18
CA PRO A 133 2.34 10.25 30.89
C PRO A 133 1.42 9.34 30.07
N GLY A 134 2.03 8.40 29.35
CA GLY A 134 1.34 7.28 28.70
C GLY A 134 0.84 7.54 27.28
N TRP A 135 0.87 8.78 26.79
CA TRP A 135 0.60 9.08 25.39
C TRP A 135 1.70 8.51 24.50
N GLN A 136 1.31 7.93 23.37
CA GLN A 136 2.22 7.45 22.33
C GLN A 136 2.22 8.45 21.19
N ILE A 137 3.41 8.91 20.80
CA ILE A 137 3.58 9.97 19.81
C ILE A 137 4.60 9.52 18.77
N GLY A 138 4.25 9.67 17.50
CA GLY A 138 5.13 9.33 16.39
C GLY A 138 5.19 10.48 15.38
N ALA A 139 6.39 10.82 14.90
CA ALA A 139 6.56 11.71 13.76
C ALA A 139 7.83 11.31 12.99
N LEU A 140 7.96 11.80 11.75
CA LEU A 140 9.20 11.67 10.99
C LEU A 140 10.32 12.55 11.56
N ASP A 141 9.96 13.77 11.99
CA ASP A 141 10.89 14.73 12.58
C ASP A 141 10.42 15.10 14.00
N PRO A 142 11.24 14.85 15.05
CA PRO A 142 10.87 15.22 16.41
C PRO A 142 10.66 16.71 16.65
N SER A 143 11.35 17.57 15.90
CA SER A 143 11.17 19.03 16.01
C SER A 143 9.81 19.48 15.50
N TYR A 144 9.29 18.83 14.46
CA TYR A 144 7.94 19.08 13.95
C TYR A 144 6.89 18.76 15.03
N ALA A 145 6.98 17.59 15.65
CA ALA A 145 6.03 17.20 16.69
C ALA A 145 6.05 18.13 17.90
N ALA A 146 7.24 18.57 18.33
CA ALA A 146 7.38 19.55 19.41
C ALA A 146 6.71 20.90 19.08
N GLU A 147 6.76 21.33 17.83
CA GLU A 147 6.13 22.59 17.39
C GLU A 147 4.61 22.48 17.21
N VAL A 148 4.10 21.30 16.83
CA VAL A 148 2.64 21.04 16.79
C VAL A 148 2.07 20.93 18.21
N LEU A 149 2.73 20.19 19.10
CA LEU A 149 2.24 19.85 20.44
C LEU A 149 2.46 20.98 21.46
N THR A 150 1.96 22.16 21.13
CA THR A 150 1.91 23.31 22.02
C THR A 150 0.99 23.04 23.24
N PRO A 151 1.13 23.78 24.35
CA PRO A 151 0.24 23.63 25.51
C PRO A 151 -1.25 23.72 25.16
N GLN A 152 -1.63 24.56 24.18
CA GLN A 152 -3.01 24.69 23.73
C GLN A 152 -3.50 23.44 22.99
N VAL A 153 -2.69 22.87 22.09
CA VAL A 153 -3.01 21.62 21.38
C VAL A 153 -3.10 20.47 22.39
N CYS A 154 -2.15 20.36 23.31
CA CYS A 154 -2.17 19.35 24.37
C CYS A 154 -3.42 19.45 25.26
N HIS A 155 -3.88 20.67 25.57
CA HIS A 155 -5.11 20.88 26.33
C HIS A 155 -6.35 20.37 25.58
N GLN A 156 -6.47 20.67 24.28
CA GLN A 156 -7.58 20.17 23.45
C GLN A 156 -7.57 18.64 23.34
N LEU A 157 -6.39 18.04 23.15
CA LEU A 157 -6.22 16.58 23.10
C LEU A 157 -6.63 15.90 24.40
N ASN A 158 -6.23 16.43 25.56
CA ASN A 158 -6.64 15.91 26.86
C ASN A 158 -8.15 16.05 27.09
N GLY A 159 -8.76 17.17 26.69
CA GLY A 159 -10.21 17.36 26.75
C GLY A 159 -10.96 16.32 25.91
N MET A 160 -10.52 16.12 24.67
CA MET A 160 -11.11 15.14 23.76
C MET A 160 -10.92 13.70 24.27
N ALA A 161 -9.73 13.34 24.79
CA ALA A 161 -9.47 12.02 25.36
C ALA A 161 -10.29 11.75 26.64
N GLY A 162 -10.62 12.79 27.41
CA GLY A 162 -11.52 12.68 28.56
C GLY A 162 -12.95 12.26 28.16
N ALA A 163 -13.45 12.74 27.02
CA ALA A 163 -14.73 12.32 26.45
C ALA A 163 -14.64 11.03 25.63
N HIS A 164 -13.47 10.77 25.03
CA HIS A 164 -13.22 9.66 24.11
C HIS A 164 -11.89 8.95 24.48
N PRO A 165 -11.90 8.04 25.47
CA PRO A 165 -10.66 7.42 25.98
C PRO A 165 -9.86 6.63 24.94
N ALA A 166 -10.50 6.20 23.86
CA ALA A 166 -9.88 5.47 22.75
C ALA A 166 -9.38 6.38 21.61
N LEU A 167 -8.90 7.58 21.94
CA LEU A 167 -8.43 8.55 20.94
C LEU A 167 -7.15 8.05 20.26
N SER A 168 -7.23 7.79 18.96
CA SER A 168 -6.07 7.61 18.09
C SER A 168 -6.17 8.62 16.95
N LEU A 169 -5.35 9.67 17.04
CA LEU A 169 -5.34 10.81 16.12
C LEU A 169 -4.08 10.77 15.25
N GLY A 170 -4.18 11.27 14.03
CA GLY A 170 -3.01 11.59 13.23
C GLY A 170 -3.24 12.67 12.20
N ILE A 171 -2.15 13.26 11.74
CA ILE A 171 -2.12 14.26 10.67
C ILE A 171 -1.71 13.54 9.38
N ASP A 172 -2.55 13.66 8.36
CA ASP A 172 -2.29 13.14 7.02
C ASP A 172 -2.55 14.26 6.01
N SER A 173 -1.47 14.92 5.59
CA SER A 173 -1.51 16.11 4.75
C SER A 173 -2.36 17.22 5.38
N ASP A 174 -3.48 17.59 4.78
CA ASP A 174 -4.43 18.59 5.27
C ASP A 174 -5.60 17.99 6.06
N GLN A 175 -5.50 16.73 6.52
CA GLN A 175 -6.56 16.08 7.29
C GLN A 175 -6.08 15.73 8.70
N LEU A 176 -6.90 16.11 9.69
CA LEU A 176 -6.81 15.60 11.05
C LEU A 176 -7.67 14.35 11.16
N THR A 177 -7.03 13.18 11.14
CA THR A 177 -7.67 11.86 11.10
C THR A 177 -7.84 11.27 12.50
N VAL A 178 -9.00 10.67 12.79
CA VAL A 178 -9.25 9.93 14.04
C VAL A 178 -9.95 8.61 13.74
N LEU A 179 -9.46 7.53 14.35
CA LEU A 179 -10.07 6.21 14.20
C LEU A 179 -11.30 6.06 15.09
N HIS A 180 -12.27 5.28 14.61
CA HIS A 180 -13.47 4.90 15.36
C HIS A 180 -14.31 6.10 15.85
N PRO A 181 -14.72 7.03 14.96
CA PRO A 181 -15.63 8.11 15.33
C PRO A 181 -16.96 7.55 15.87
N PRO A 182 -17.63 8.24 16.81
CA PRO A 182 -18.90 7.82 17.40
C PRO A 182 -20.06 8.05 16.41
N ARG A 183 -20.10 7.22 15.37
CA ARG A 183 -20.98 7.41 14.21
C ARG A 183 -22.32 6.69 14.29
N LYS A 184 -22.52 5.78 15.25
CA LYS A 184 -23.77 4.99 15.34
C LYS A 184 -24.96 5.87 15.68
N GLU A 185 -24.72 6.93 16.44
CA GLU A 185 -25.69 7.93 16.83
C GLU A 185 -25.23 9.28 16.28
N VAL A 186 -25.93 9.77 15.25
CA VAL A 186 -25.56 11.03 14.58
C VAL A 186 -25.59 12.23 15.54
N ASP A 187 -26.39 12.13 16.61
CA ASP A 187 -26.46 13.09 17.71
C ASP A 187 -25.14 13.21 18.48
N GLN A 188 -24.37 12.11 18.59
CA GLN A 188 -23.04 12.12 19.21
C GLN A 188 -21.96 12.59 18.23
N LEU A 189 -22.16 12.34 16.94
CA LEU A 189 -21.17 12.67 15.91
C LEU A 189 -20.94 14.18 15.77
N GLY A 190 -21.98 15.00 15.86
CA GLY A 190 -21.87 16.46 15.75
C GLY A 190 -20.95 17.08 16.83
N PRO A 191 -21.26 16.92 18.13
CA PRO A 191 -20.39 17.42 19.20
C PRO A 191 -18.97 16.85 19.15
N TRP A 192 -18.81 15.61 18.71
CA TRP A 192 -17.49 15.00 18.51
C TRP A 192 -16.69 15.70 17.40
N LEU A 193 -17.33 16.05 16.28
CA LEU A 193 -16.71 16.80 15.20
C LEU A 193 -16.30 18.22 15.64
N GLU A 194 -17.08 18.87 16.52
CA GLU A 194 -16.70 20.17 17.08
C GLU A 194 -15.46 20.09 17.97
N GLN A 195 -15.33 19.03 18.79
CA GLN A 195 -14.11 18.80 19.57
C GLN A 195 -12.89 18.57 18.67
N LEU A 196 -13.06 17.77 17.61
CA LEU A 196 -12.00 17.55 16.64
C LEU A 196 -11.63 18.84 15.87
N ALA A 197 -12.62 19.67 15.54
CA ALA A 197 -12.40 20.98 14.94
C ALA A 197 -11.66 21.93 15.88
N ALA A 198 -11.93 21.91 17.20
CA ALA A 198 -11.18 22.70 18.17
C ALA A 198 -9.70 22.28 18.26
N VAL A 199 -9.39 20.99 18.10
CA VAL A 199 -8.00 20.51 17.97
C VAL A 199 -7.38 21.04 16.67
N ALA A 200 -8.10 20.96 15.55
CA ALA A 200 -7.64 21.50 14.27
C ALA A 200 -7.39 23.02 14.32
N ASP A 201 -8.27 23.79 14.94
CA ASP A 201 -8.12 25.23 15.16
C ASP A 201 -6.87 25.55 16.01
N ALA A 202 -6.63 24.76 17.06
CA ALA A 202 -5.44 24.90 17.89
C ALA A 202 -4.15 24.61 17.10
N ILE A 203 -4.15 23.60 16.21
CA ILE A 203 -3.03 23.30 15.31
C ILE A 203 -2.85 24.43 14.29
N ASP A 204 -3.92 24.95 13.71
CA ASP A 204 -3.85 26.04 12.72
C ASP A 204 -3.35 27.36 13.33
N ALA A 205 -3.56 27.58 14.63
CA ALA A 205 -3.02 28.74 15.34
C ALA A 205 -1.50 28.69 15.58
N THR A 206 -0.84 27.55 15.34
CA THR A 206 0.62 27.40 15.55
C THR A 206 1.43 27.95 14.35
N GLY A 207 2.70 28.30 14.57
CA GLY A 207 3.60 28.83 13.53
C GLY A 207 4.30 27.76 12.70
N LEU A 208 3.56 26.97 11.91
CA LEU A 208 4.08 25.80 11.20
C LEU A 208 4.45 26.03 9.72
N ASP A 209 4.63 27.28 9.30
CA ASP A 209 4.79 27.61 7.87
C ASP A 209 5.99 26.90 7.21
N ARG A 210 7.06 26.66 7.98
CA ARG A 210 8.26 25.93 7.49
C ARG A 210 8.02 24.43 7.24
N TRP A 211 6.92 23.88 7.76
CA TRP A 211 6.57 22.47 7.63
C TRP A 211 5.59 22.19 6.49
N ILE A 212 5.08 23.24 5.83
CA ILE A 212 4.08 23.10 4.78
C ILE A 212 4.60 22.19 3.67
N GLN A 213 3.84 21.12 3.42
CA GLN A 213 4.14 20.14 2.39
C GLN A 213 3.61 20.60 1.02
N PRO A 214 4.32 20.26 -0.07
CA PRO A 214 3.83 20.54 -1.42
C PRO A 214 2.50 19.83 -1.68
N GLU A 215 1.72 20.35 -2.63
CA GLU A 215 0.51 19.65 -3.05
C GLU A 215 0.90 18.36 -3.79
N GLN A 216 0.37 17.24 -3.31
CA GLN A 216 0.51 15.95 -3.98
C GLN A 216 -0.63 15.74 -4.98
N PRO A 217 -0.37 15.15 -6.17
CA PRO A 217 -1.44 14.74 -7.08
C PRO A 217 -2.45 13.83 -6.36
N PRO A 218 -3.75 13.90 -6.69
CA PRO A 218 -4.77 13.05 -6.06
C PRO A 218 -4.62 11.60 -6.57
N ARG A 219 -3.77 10.83 -5.90
CA ARG A 219 -3.42 9.45 -6.23
C ARG A 219 -3.36 8.62 -4.96
N LEU A 220 -3.76 7.35 -5.06
CA LEU A 220 -3.61 6.41 -3.95
C LEU A 220 -2.12 6.07 -3.79
N THR A 221 -1.47 6.73 -2.84
CA THR A 221 -0.05 6.55 -2.52
C THR A 221 0.17 5.43 -1.51
N PHE A 222 1.44 5.08 -1.30
CA PHE A 222 1.84 4.09 -0.31
C PHE A 222 2.53 4.77 0.86
N TYR A 223 2.31 4.24 2.06
CA TYR A 223 2.86 4.81 3.27
C TYR A 223 4.39 4.87 3.20
N HIS A 224 4.97 6.04 3.50
CA HIS A 224 6.40 6.38 3.34
C HIS A 224 6.97 6.23 1.91
N HIS A 225 6.11 6.06 0.92
CA HIS A 225 6.45 6.02 -0.50
C HIS A 225 5.52 6.96 -1.30
N PRO A 226 5.68 8.29 -1.16
CA PRO A 226 4.77 9.27 -1.79
C PRO A 226 4.83 9.27 -3.32
N ASP A 227 5.96 8.85 -3.90
CA ASP A 227 6.13 8.74 -5.36
C ASP A 227 5.58 7.43 -5.91
N TRP A 228 5.16 6.50 -5.05
CA TRP A 228 4.48 5.28 -5.45
C TRP A 228 2.99 5.55 -5.52
N TYR A 229 2.35 5.12 -6.59
CA TYR A 229 0.92 5.29 -6.75
C TYR A 229 0.29 4.10 -7.47
N TRP A 230 -0.94 3.79 -7.03
CA TRP A 230 -1.76 2.76 -7.64
C TRP A 230 -2.41 3.28 -8.93
N VAL A 231 -2.35 2.42 -9.95
CA VAL A 231 -2.97 2.60 -11.27
C VAL A 231 -4.17 1.65 -11.43
N GLY A 232 -4.08 0.46 -10.84
CA GLY A 232 -5.11 -0.57 -10.91
C GLY A 232 -4.90 -1.53 -12.06
N VAL A 233 -5.34 -1.19 -13.25
CA VAL A 233 -5.23 -2.05 -14.44
C VAL A 233 -4.56 -1.27 -15.57
N ASP A 234 -3.59 -1.89 -16.22
CA ASP A 234 -2.89 -1.39 -17.40
C ASP A 234 -2.35 -2.55 -18.23
N ASP A 235 -3.21 -3.11 -19.08
CA ASP A 235 -2.88 -4.31 -19.86
C ASP A 235 -1.83 -4.07 -20.95
N SER A 236 -1.57 -2.81 -21.31
CA SER A 236 -0.51 -2.46 -22.28
C SER A 236 0.89 -2.79 -21.76
N LEU A 237 1.07 -2.89 -20.44
CA LEU A 237 2.32 -3.36 -19.84
C LEU A 237 2.70 -4.76 -20.31
N LEU A 238 1.70 -5.60 -20.61
CA LEU A 238 1.93 -6.93 -21.14
C LEU A 238 2.57 -6.89 -22.52
N GLU A 239 2.65 -5.78 -23.26
CA GLU A 239 3.37 -5.74 -24.54
C GLU A 239 4.89 -5.79 -24.36
N VAL A 240 5.41 -5.21 -23.27
CA VAL A 240 6.85 -5.06 -23.03
C VAL A 240 7.40 -6.01 -21.96
N THR A 241 6.53 -6.55 -21.11
CA THR A 241 6.93 -7.45 -20.03
C THR A 241 7.24 -8.86 -20.56
N PRO A 242 8.30 -9.52 -20.05
CA PRO A 242 8.59 -10.94 -20.32
C PRO A 242 7.67 -11.87 -19.51
N ALA A 243 6.36 -11.65 -19.61
CA ALA A 243 5.32 -12.42 -18.93
C ALA A 243 5.00 -13.74 -19.66
N ASN A 244 4.35 -14.66 -18.96
CA ASN A 244 3.83 -15.89 -19.55
C ASN A 244 2.81 -15.57 -20.66
N ARG A 245 2.97 -16.18 -21.84
CA ARG A 245 2.10 -15.98 -23.01
C ARG A 245 1.19 -17.16 -23.33
N SER A 246 1.22 -18.19 -22.49
CA SER A 246 0.36 -19.35 -22.65
C SER A 246 -1.08 -19.02 -22.26
N GLY A 247 -2.04 -19.73 -22.86
CA GLY A 247 -3.44 -19.57 -22.52
C GLY A 247 -4.07 -18.34 -23.18
N HIS A 248 -5.05 -17.75 -22.49
CA HIS A 248 -5.85 -16.62 -22.96
C HIS A 248 -6.33 -15.78 -21.76
N SER A 249 -7.14 -14.74 -22.03
CA SER A 249 -7.70 -13.85 -21.00
C SER A 249 -6.61 -13.15 -20.15
N HIS A 250 -5.50 -12.79 -20.79
CA HIS A 250 -4.40 -12.08 -20.15
C HIS A 250 -4.85 -10.71 -19.65
N ARG A 251 -4.59 -10.41 -18.37
CA ARG A 251 -4.88 -9.10 -17.77
C ARG A 251 -3.95 -8.80 -16.62
N THR A 252 -3.78 -7.53 -16.34
CA THR A 252 -3.09 -7.00 -15.17
C THR A 252 -4.06 -6.73 -14.03
N ALA A 253 -3.54 -6.71 -12.80
CA ALA A 253 -4.24 -6.27 -11.61
C ALA A 253 -3.24 -5.62 -10.65
N ASP A 254 -3.75 -4.72 -9.81
CA ASP A 254 -2.98 -4.03 -8.77
C ASP A 254 -1.70 -3.38 -9.28
N VAL A 255 -1.77 -2.80 -10.49
CA VAL A 255 -0.66 -2.08 -11.10
C VAL A 255 -0.27 -0.92 -10.21
N ILE A 256 1.00 -0.87 -9.82
CA ILE A 256 1.63 0.26 -9.17
C ILE A 256 2.75 0.81 -10.03
N ARG A 257 2.95 2.12 -9.96
CA ARG A 257 4.10 2.82 -10.55
C ARG A 257 4.76 3.64 -9.48
N GLY A 258 6.06 3.81 -9.57
CA GLY A 258 6.76 4.68 -8.63
C GLY A 258 8.23 4.83 -8.91
N ARG A 259 8.91 5.43 -7.94
CA ARG A 259 10.37 5.60 -7.89
C ARG A 259 10.75 5.79 -6.44
N ASP A 260 11.89 5.24 -6.01
CA ASP A 260 12.49 5.58 -4.72
C ASP A 260 13.67 6.51 -4.91
N GLY A 261 13.50 7.77 -4.48
CA GLY A 261 14.54 8.80 -4.55
C GLY A 261 15.13 8.96 -5.95
N ASP A 262 16.44 8.77 -6.06
CA ASP A 262 17.21 8.83 -7.31
C ASP A 262 17.26 7.50 -8.09
N GLY A 263 16.60 6.46 -7.58
CA GLY A 263 16.54 5.14 -8.21
C GLY A 263 15.80 5.13 -9.55
N PRO A 264 15.83 4.01 -10.27
CA PRO A 264 15.05 3.84 -11.49
C PRO A 264 13.53 3.91 -11.20
N PRO A 265 12.71 4.47 -12.12
CA PRO A 265 11.27 4.28 -12.08
C PRO A 265 10.94 2.79 -12.17
N PHE A 266 9.83 2.39 -11.57
CA PHE A 266 9.37 1.02 -11.63
C PHE A 266 7.87 0.89 -11.90
N VAL A 267 7.51 -0.32 -12.28
CA VAL A 267 6.14 -0.81 -12.39
C VAL A 267 6.07 -2.19 -11.74
N ALA A 268 5.03 -2.44 -10.94
CA ALA A 268 4.78 -3.77 -10.38
C ALA A 268 3.30 -4.12 -10.45
N PHE A 269 2.97 -5.38 -10.71
CA PHE A 269 1.59 -5.83 -10.90
C PHE A 269 1.46 -7.35 -10.80
N THR A 270 0.22 -7.82 -10.66
CA THR A 270 -0.11 -9.23 -10.87
C THR A 270 -0.60 -9.42 -12.30
N HIS A 271 -0.01 -10.36 -13.03
CA HIS A 271 -0.49 -10.82 -14.32
C HIS A 271 -1.37 -12.07 -14.13
N HIS A 272 -2.59 -12.05 -14.65
CA HIS A 272 -3.52 -13.17 -14.65
C HIS A 272 -3.75 -13.71 -16.05
N TRP A 273 -3.86 -15.02 -16.19
CA TRP A 273 -4.26 -15.68 -17.44
C TRP A 273 -5.05 -16.96 -17.16
N GLN A 274 -5.65 -17.52 -18.20
CA GLN A 274 -6.45 -18.74 -18.14
C GLN A 274 -5.96 -19.77 -19.14
N THR A 275 -6.03 -21.04 -18.77
CA THR A 275 -5.83 -22.16 -19.69
C THR A 275 -7.04 -23.09 -19.67
N THR A 276 -7.46 -23.57 -20.83
CA THR A 276 -8.56 -24.54 -20.93
C THR A 276 -8.03 -25.93 -21.26
N ARG A 277 -8.55 -26.94 -20.57
CA ARG A 277 -8.36 -28.35 -20.94
C ARG A 277 -9.68 -29.07 -21.08
N THR A 278 -9.72 -30.05 -21.97
CA THR A 278 -10.90 -30.88 -22.19
C THR A 278 -10.77 -32.17 -21.39
N GLU A 279 -11.71 -32.42 -20.49
CA GLU A 279 -11.81 -33.68 -19.75
C GLU A 279 -12.96 -34.50 -20.32
N SER A 280 -12.67 -35.74 -20.72
CA SER A 280 -13.67 -36.72 -21.14
C SER A 280 -13.73 -37.84 -20.11
N SER A 281 -14.93 -38.14 -19.62
CA SER A 281 -15.20 -39.28 -18.77
C SER A 281 -16.21 -40.18 -19.47
N THR A 282 -15.93 -41.48 -19.53
CA THR A 282 -16.85 -42.47 -20.06
C THR A 282 -17.42 -43.26 -18.90
N ASP A 283 -18.74 -43.26 -18.76
CA ASP A 283 -19.41 -44.04 -17.72
C ASP A 283 -19.37 -45.55 -18.03
N SER A 284 -19.80 -46.37 -17.08
CA SER A 284 -19.90 -47.82 -17.24
C SER A 284 -20.90 -48.26 -18.32
N GLU A 285 -21.71 -47.33 -18.84
CA GLU A 285 -22.68 -47.54 -19.92
C GLU A 285 -22.15 -47.10 -21.30
N GLY A 286 -20.87 -46.69 -21.38
CA GLY A 286 -20.21 -46.31 -22.62
C GLY A 286 -20.54 -44.89 -23.11
N ARG A 287 -21.23 -44.07 -22.31
CA ARG A 287 -21.48 -42.66 -22.65
C ARG A 287 -20.29 -41.81 -22.26
N THR A 288 -19.67 -41.20 -23.27
CA THR A 288 -18.63 -40.20 -23.05
C THR A 288 -19.24 -38.83 -22.81
N THR A 289 -18.99 -38.26 -21.63
CA THR A 289 -19.27 -36.86 -21.33
C THR A 289 -17.98 -36.07 -21.42
N THR A 290 -17.99 -35.02 -22.22
CA THR A 290 -16.86 -34.09 -22.36
C THR A 290 -17.19 -32.78 -21.67
N ARG A 291 -16.29 -32.30 -20.81
CA ARG A 291 -16.39 -30.97 -20.18
C ARG A 291 -15.11 -30.17 -20.38
N THR A 292 -15.27 -28.88 -20.62
CA THR A 292 -14.15 -27.94 -20.62
C THR A 292 -13.90 -27.45 -19.20
N VAL A 293 -12.67 -27.64 -18.72
CA VAL A 293 -12.21 -27.11 -17.43
C VAL A 293 -11.31 -25.92 -17.70
N THR A 294 -11.62 -24.78 -17.06
CA THR A 294 -10.80 -23.57 -17.11
C THR A 294 -9.98 -23.47 -15.84
N GLU A 295 -8.67 -23.40 -15.97
CA GLU A 295 -7.73 -23.19 -14.88
C GLU A 295 -7.28 -21.71 -14.90
N ASN A 296 -7.30 -21.07 -13.72
CA ASN A 296 -6.84 -19.69 -13.56
C ASN A 296 -5.42 -19.69 -13.02
N HIS A 297 -4.57 -18.85 -13.60
CA HIS A 297 -3.18 -18.71 -13.23
C HIS A 297 -2.83 -17.25 -12.94
N SER A 298 -1.77 -17.05 -12.18
CA SER A 298 -1.23 -15.71 -11.90
C SER A 298 0.26 -15.73 -11.61
N GLU A 299 0.93 -14.64 -11.93
CA GLU A 299 2.32 -14.39 -11.57
C GLU A 299 2.51 -12.93 -11.16
N ALA A 300 3.37 -12.70 -10.16
CA ALA A 300 3.77 -11.35 -9.75
C ALA A 300 4.96 -10.88 -10.59
N ILE A 301 4.90 -9.63 -11.05
CA ILE A 301 5.91 -9.04 -11.93
C ILE A 301 6.33 -7.69 -11.37
N LEU A 302 7.63 -7.44 -11.34
CA LEU A 302 8.22 -6.15 -10.98
C LEU A 302 9.28 -5.77 -12.02
N GLY A 303 9.18 -4.56 -12.58
CA GLY A 303 10.09 -4.04 -13.58
C GLY A 303 10.66 -2.69 -13.19
N PHE A 304 11.98 -2.51 -13.32
CA PHE A 304 12.66 -1.23 -13.15
C PHE A 304 13.18 -0.74 -14.50
N GLN A 305 12.87 0.51 -14.84
CA GLN A 305 13.28 1.11 -16.10
C GLN A 305 14.75 1.55 -16.01
N LEU A 306 15.56 1.06 -16.93
CA LEU A 306 16.97 1.37 -17.03
C LEU A 306 17.20 2.72 -17.73
N PRO A 307 18.31 3.41 -17.42
CA PRO A 307 18.63 4.70 -18.03
C PRO A 307 19.16 4.55 -19.46
N VAL A 308 19.59 3.33 -19.83
CA VAL A 308 20.10 2.97 -21.14
C VAL A 308 19.77 1.50 -21.42
N ARG A 309 19.61 1.15 -22.71
CA ARG A 309 19.45 -0.24 -23.14
C ARG A 309 20.68 -1.05 -22.76
N MET A 310 20.49 -2.18 -22.06
CA MET A 310 21.57 -3.06 -21.62
C MET A 310 21.49 -4.43 -22.32
N PRO A 311 22.63 -5.10 -22.59
CA PRO A 311 22.65 -6.49 -23.03
C PRO A 311 21.91 -7.40 -22.06
N GLU A 312 21.33 -8.47 -22.58
CA GLU A 312 20.58 -9.42 -21.75
C GLU A 312 21.48 -10.12 -20.73
N LEU A 313 21.02 -10.16 -19.48
CA LEU A 313 21.68 -10.87 -18.39
C LEU A 313 20.61 -11.36 -17.43
N THR A 314 20.58 -12.66 -17.18
CA THR A 314 19.66 -13.28 -16.22
C THR A 314 20.44 -13.82 -15.04
N VAL A 315 19.98 -13.52 -13.84
CA VAL A 315 20.48 -14.08 -12.58
C VAL A 315 19.31 -14.79 -11.90
N ALA A 316 19.42 -16.10 -11.77
CA ALA A 316 18.38 -16.93 -11.15
C ALA A 316 18.97 -17.85 -10.08
N GLY A 317 18.11 -18.39 -9.22
CA GLY A 317 18.48 -19.50 -8.34
C GLY A 317 18.94 -20.72 -9.13
N ARG A 318 19.67 -21.63 -8.48
CA ARG A 318 20.19 -22.85 -9.12
C ARG A 318 19.08 -23.64 -9.84
N GLY A 319 19.30 -23.96 -11.11
CA GLY A 319 18.36 -24.70 -11.97
C GLY A 319 19.05 -25.45 -13.11
N PHE A 320 18.30 -26.25 -13.89
CA PHE A 320 18.85 -27.11 -14.95
C PHE A 320 19.35 -26.34 -16.19
N GLY A 321 20.45 -26.79 -16.81
CA GLY A 321 21.08 -26.24 -18.03
C GLY A 321 22.43 -25.54 -17.79
N ARG A 322 23.19 -25.22 -18.86
CA ARG A 322 24.50 -24.53 -18.76
C ARG A 322 24.33 -23.03 -18.47
N GLY A 323 25.17 -22.48 -17.59
CA GLY A 323 25.30 -21.05 -17.30
C GLY A 323 26.77 -20.62 -17.37
N ILE A 324 27.04 -19.33 -17.16
CA ILE A 324 28.40 -18.79 -17.07
C ILE A 324 28.98 -19.16 -15.70
N SER A 325 30.20 -19.69 -15.68
CA SER A 325 30.93 -20.00 -14.45
C SER A 325 31.86 -18.84 -14.07
N PHE A 326 31.78 -18.41 -12.81
CA PHE A 326 32.62 -17.35 -12.23
C PHE A 326 33.72 -17.93 -11.33
N GLU A 327 34.68 -17.12 -10.88
CA GLU A 327 35.76 -17.60 -10.01
C GLU A 327 35.31 -18.03 -8.61
N SER A 328 34.14 -17.58 -8.14
CA SER A 328 33.62 -17.93 -6.81
C SER A 328 32.75 -19.19 -6.89
N GLU A 329 33.23 -20.30 -6.31
CA GLU A 329 32.46 -21.54 -6.20
C GLU A 329 31.17 -21.33 -5.39
N ALA A 330 31.26 -20.64 -4.25
CA ALA A 330 30.09 -20.31 -3.42
C ALA A 330 29.04 -19.50 -4.17
N PHE A 331 29.46 -18.61 -5.08
CA PHE A 331 28.54 -17.89 -5.96
C PHE A 331 27.84 -18.83 -6.96
N ASN A 332 28.62 -19.65 -7.65
CA ASN A 332 28.11 -20.59 -8.66
C ASN A 332 27.20 -21.68 -8.05
N GLU A 333 27.37 -22.01 -6.77
CA GLU A 333 26.47 -22.94 -6.05
C GLU A 333 25.08 -22.35 -5.80
N ARG A 334 24.99 -21.03 -5.62
CA ARG A 334 23.77 -20.32 -5.25
C ARG A 334 23.05 -19.72 -6.46
N PHE A 335 23.81 -19.21 -7.42
CA PHE A 335 23.29 -18.48 -8.57
C PHE A 335 23.67 -19.13 -9.88
N LYS A 336 22.74 -19.06 -10.83
CA LYS A 336 22.98 -19.35 -12.24
C LYS A 336 22.84 -18.06 -13.04
N VAL A 337 23.91 -17.70 -13.73
CA VAL A 337 23.93 -16.52 -14.62
C VAL A 337 23.92 -16.97 -16.08
N THR A 338 23.09 -16.33 -16.90
CA THR A 338 23.09 -16.52 -18.35
C THR A 338 23.12 -15.16 -19.05
N SER A 339 23.90 -15.07 -20.13
CA SER A 339 23.93 -13.89 -20.99
C SER A 339 24.41 -14.29 -22.39
N PRO A 340 23.84 -13.70 -23.46
CA PRO A 340 24.41 -13.81 -24.80
C PRO A 340 25.82 -13.18 -24.91
N SER A 341 26.15 -12.22 -24.04
CA SER A 341 27.45 -11.56 -23.99
C SER A 341 28.20 -11.97 -22.72
N THR A 342 29.11 -12.93 -22.86
CA THR A 342 29.95 -13.39 -21.74
C THR A 342 30.81 -12.26 -21.18
N LYS A 343 31.35 -11.38 -22.05
CA LYS A 343 32.10 -10.19 -21.62
C LYS A 343 31.26 -9.30 -20.72
N PHE A 344 30.04 -8.95 -21.14
CA PHE A 344 29.14 -8.11 -20.35
C PHE A 344 28.82 -8.74 -18.99
N ALA A 345 28.59 -10.06 -18.96
CA ALA A 345 28.36 -10.77 -17.70
C ALA A 345 29.54 -10.68 -16.74
N TYR A 346 30.79 -10.86 -17.20
CA TYR A 346 31.98 -10.71 -16.36
C TYR A 346 32.23 -9.27 -15.92
N ASP A 347 31.96 -8.31 -16.81
CA ASP A 347 32.14 -6.89 -16.51
C ASP A 347 31.15 -6.38 -15.44
N VAL A 348 29.92 -6.90 -15.45
CA VAL A 348 28.87 -6.57 -14.47
C VAL A 348 29.00 -7.40 -13.19
N ILE A 349 29.20 -8.71 -13.30
CA ILE A 349 29.26 -9.66 -12.18
C ILE A 349 30.73 -9.92 -11.81
N HIS A 350 31.37 -8.89 -11.26
CA HIS A 350 32.74 -8.93 -10.74
C HIS A 350 32.78 -9.37 -9.27
N PRO A 351 33.96 -9.64 -8.64
CA PRO A 351 34.07 -10.14 -7.26
C PRO A 351 33.14 -9.49 -6.22
N ARG A 352 33.17 -8.15 -6.11
CA ARG A 352 32.31 -7.41 -5.16
C ARG A 352 30.81 -7.55 -5.45
N GLN A 353 30.41 -7.70 -6.72
CA GLN A 353 29.01 -7.93 -7.08
C GLN A 353 28.57 -9.35 -6.74
N MET A 354 29.46 -10.34 -6.88
CA MET A 354 29.19 -11.70 -6.40
C MET A 354 28.98 -11.73 -4.88
N GLU A 355 29.85 -11.06 -4.11
CA GLU A 355 29.70 -10.92 -2.66
C GLU A 355 28.38 -10.26 -2.29
N PHE A 356 28.03 -9.16 -2.97
CA PHE A 356 26.77 -8.45 -2.78
C PHE A 356 25.54 -9.33 -3.08
N LEU A 357 25.55 -10.08 -4.18
CA LEU A 357 24.47 -10.99 -4.55
C LEU A 357 24.31 -12.13 -3.53
N ILE A 358 25.41 -12.70 -3.03
CA ILE A 358 25.37 -13.72 -1.97
C ILE A 358 24.76 -13.14 -0.68
N ALA A 359 25.19 -11.94 -0.29
CA ALA A 359 24.74 -11.29 0.94
C ALA A 359 23.24 -10.92 0.90
N THR A 360 22.75 -10.44 -0.25
CA THR A 360 21.37 -9.96 -0.40
C THR A 360 20.39 -11.05 -0.83
N SER A 361 20.83 -12.06 -1.59
CA SER A 361 19.98 -13.14 -2.10
C SER A 361 18.68 -12.66 -2.75
N PRO A 362 18.77 -11.84 -3.80
CA PRO A 362 17.59 -11.22 -4.43
C PRO A 362 16.68 -12.26 -5.07
N ALA A 363 15.43 -11.85 -5.35
CA ALA A 363 14.56 -12.58 -6.25
C ALA A 363 15.21 -12.73 -7.64
N PRO A 364 14.91 -13.80 -8.40
CA PRO A 364 15.41 -13.96 -9.75
C PRO A 364 15.08 -12.74 -10.61
N PHE A 365 16.07 -12.25 -11.35
CA PHE A 365 15.90 -11.08 -12.20
C PHE A 365 16.60 -11.23 -13.55
N ARG A 366 16.10 -10.49 -14.52
CA ARG A 366 16.71 -10.39 -15.85
C ARG A 366 16.76 -8.95 -16.33
N ILE A 367 17.90 -8.58 -16.86
CA ILE A 367 18.08 -7.40 -17.69
C ILE A 367 17.60 -7.75 -19.10
N ALA A 368 16.65 -6.99 -19.63
CA ALA A 368 16.13 -7.19 -20.98
C ALA A 368 15.76 -5.84 -21.60
N GLY A 369 16.57 -5.40 -22.57
CA GLY A 369 16.37 -4.14 -23.26
C GLY A 369 16.50 -2.96 -22.30
N ASP A 370 15.41 -2.24 -22.10
CA ASP A 370 15.36 -0.99 -21.31
C ASP A 370 14.88 -1.23 -19.87
N TRP A 371 14.85 -2.50 -19.44
CA TRP A 371 14.25 -2.91 -18.17
C TRP A 371 15.06 -3.97 -17.43
N VAL A 372 14.92 -3.97 -16.10
CA VAL A 372 15.23 -5.12 -15.24
C VAL A 372 13.93 -5.68 -14.69
N TRP A 373 13.64 -6.93 -15.02
CA TRP A 373 12.41 -7.62 -14.60
C TRP A 373 12.72 -8.66 -13.52
N PHE A 374 12.00 -8.58 -12.41
CA PHE A 374 12.01 -9.50 -11.29
C PHE A 374 10.78 -10.40 -11.32
N ALA A 375 10.96 -11.64 -10.87
CA ALA A 375 9.87 -12.56 -10.53
C ALA A 375 9.82 -12.73 -9.00
N PRO A 376 9.21 -11.79 -8.25
CA PRO A 376 9.22 -11.79 -6.79
C PRO A 376 8.40 -12.92 -6.15
N GLY A 377 7.61 -13.66 -6.94
CA GLY A 377 6.75 -14.74 -6.47
C GLY A 377 5.42 -14.27 -5.90
N THR A 378 5.41 -13.15 -5.17
CA THR A 378 4.19 -12.48 -4.67
C THR A 378 4.22 -10.99 -4.97
N HIS A 379 3.05 -10.41 -5.21
CA HIS A 379 2.87 -8.97 -5.37
C HIS A 379 2.59 -8.38 -3.99
N ASP A 380 3.58 -7.68 -3.41
CA ASP A 380 3.58 -7.16 -2.03
C ASP A 380 4.42 -5.88 -1.95
N PRO A 381 3.95 -4.77 -1.33
CA PRO A 381 4.71 -3.52 -1.31
C PRO A 381 6.07 -3.65 -0.62
N ALA A 382 6.20 -4.49 0.41
CA ALA A 382 7.47 -4.70 1.10
C ALA A 382 8.50 -5.39 0.20
N LEU A 383 8.08 -6.38 -0.61
CA LEU A 383 8.96 -6.99 -1.62
C LEU A 383 9.35 -6.03 -2.74
N VAL A 384 8.45 -5.12 -3.14
CA VAL A 384 8.78 -4.05 -4.08
C VAL A 384 9.85 -3.13 -3.48
N ALA A 385 9.71 -2.75 -2.21
CA ALA A 385 10.65 -1.87 -1.52
C ALA A 385 12.03 -2.54 -1.39
N HIS A 386 12.05 -3.81 -0.98
CA HIS A 386 13.26 -4.62 -0.89
C HIS A 386 13.96 -4.74 -2.26
N SER A 387 13.21 -5.03 -3.33
CA SER A 387 13.75 -5.15 -4.68
C SER A 387 14.24 -3.81 -5.24
N SER A 388 13.56 -2.71 -4.90
CA SER A 388 13.97 -1.34 -5.24
C SER A 388 15.28 -0.96 -4.55
N HIS A 389 15.39 -1.27 -3.27
CA HIS A 389 16.63 -1.09 -2.52
C HIS A 389 17.77 -1.92 -3.12
N PHE A 390 17.52 -3.20 -3.42
CA PHE A 390 18.48 -4.08 -4.06
C PHE A 390 18.95 -3.55 -5.42
N ILE A 391 18.02 -3.19 -6.32
CA ILE A 391 18.39 -2.80 -7.68
C ILE A 391 19.17 -1.48 -7.69
N ARG A 392 18.88 -0.55 -6.78
CA ARG A 392 19.66 0.68 -6.63
C ARG A 392 21.12 0.38 -6.27
N HIS A 393 21.35 -0.52 -5.32
CA HIS A 393 22.70 -0.96 -4.95
C HIS A 393 23.38 -1.74 -6.08
N PHE A 394 22.65 -2.62 -6.75
CA PHE A 394 23.18 -3.38 -7.88
C PHE A 394 23.64 -2.45 -9.01
N LEU A 395 22.82 -1.48 -9.42
CA LEU A 395 23.15 -0.54 -10.49
C LEU A 395 24.27 0.42 -10.09
N ALA A 396 24.30 0.88 -8.83
CA ALA A 396 25.39 1.68 -8.30
C ALA A 396 26.73 0.92 -8.19
N GLY A 397 26.66 -0.41 -8.07
CA GLY A 397 27.80 -1.31 -8.04
C GLY A 397 28.42 -1.58 -9.41
N ILE A 398 27.70 -1.33 -10.51
CA ILE A 398 28.21 -1.56 -11.87
C ILE A 398 29.41 -0.62 -12.14
N PRO A 399 30.57 -1.15 -12.58
CA PRO A 399 31.75 -0.32 -12.82
C PRO A 399 31.51 0.76 -13.88
N ARG A 400 32.10 1.94 -13.67
CA ARG A 400 31.98 3.10 -14.59
C ARG A 400 32.34 2.80 -16.04
N PHE A 401 33.28 1.87 -16.29
CA PHE A 401 33.64 1.53 -17.67
C PHE A 401 32.50 0.79 -18.40
N VAL A 402 31.69 0.00 -17.70
CA VAL A 402 30.53 -0.68 -18.28
C VAL A 402 29.50 0.33 -18.75
N TRP A 403 29.22 1.35 -17.92
CA TRP A 403 28.33 2.45 -18.31
C TRP A 403 28.85 3.22 -19.54
N ARG A 404 30.16 3.45 -19.61
CA ARG A 404 30.80 4.08 -20.78
C ARG A 404 30.71 3.23 -22.05
N ASP A 405 30.90 1.92 -21.93
CA ASP A 405 30.76 0.98 -23.05
C ASP A 405 29.30 0.93 -23.56
N LEU A 406 28.32 1.25 -22.70
CA LEU A 406 26.91 1.40 -23.04
C LEU A 406 26.55 2.80 -23.59
N GLY A 407 27.53 3.71 -23.72
CA GLY A 407 27.34 5.04 -24.29
C GLY A 407 26.99 6.14 -23.29
N MET A 408 27.06 5.87 -21.98
CA MET A 408 26.85 6.89 -20.93
C MET A 408 28.18 7.58 -20.58
N SER A 409 28.15 8.88 -20.25
CA SER A 409 29.38 9.60 -19.87
C SER A 409 29.91 9.23 -18.48
N ASP A 410 29.02 8.88 -17.54
CA ASP A 410 29.36 8.40 -16.19
C ASP A 410 28.26 7.46 -15.66
N ALA A 411 28.48 6.88 -14.47
CA ALA A 411 27.50 6.08 -13.76
C ALA A 411 26.27 6.93 -13.37
N PRO A 412 25.04 6.53 -13.77
CA PRO A 412 23.82 7.32 -13.53
C PRO A 412 23.31 7.23 -12.09
N TYR A 413 23.80 6.29 -11.30
CA TYR A 413 23.38 6.07 -9.92
C TYR A 413 24.55 6.32 -8.97
N PRO A 414 24.34 7.10 -7.89
CA PRO A 414 25.39 7.32 -6.90
C PRO A 414 25.64 6.05 -6.10
N ARG A 415 26.85 5.93 -5.53
CA ARG A 415 27.12 4.86 -4.58
C ARG A 415 26.31 5.09 -3.32
N LEU A 416 25.53 4.09 -2.94
CA LEU A 416 24.83 4.04 -1.67
C LEU A 416 25.75 3.46 -0.59
N ASP A 417 25.53 3.86 0.65
CA ASP A 417 26.22 3.28 1.81
C ASP A 417 25.92 1.78 1.91
N PRO A 418 26.86 0.95 2.40
CA PRO A 418 26.68 -0.49 2.44
C PRO A 418 25.44 -0.90 3.25
N VAL A 419 24.73 -1.90 2.71
CA VAL A 419 23.54 -2.52 3.33
C VAL A 419 23.86 -2.91 4.79
N ALA A 420 23.11 -2.36 5.74
CA ALA A 420 23.13 -2.87 7.10
C ALA A 420 22.57 -4.31 7.10
N PRO A 421 23.27 -5.30 7.64
CA PRO A 421 22.79 -6.68 7.62
C PRO A 421 21.49 -6.81 8.43
N GLY A 422 20.40 -7.22 7.77
CA GLY A 422 19.14 -7.61 8.42
C GLY A 422 17.99 -6.60 8.35
N SER A 423 17.89 -5.78 7.28
CA SER A 423 16.68 -4.98 7.00
C SER A 423 15.70 -5.71 6.08
#